data_AF-G5AE10-F1
#
_entry.id   AF-G5AE10-F1
#
_cell.length_a   1.000
_cell.length_b   1.000
_cell.length_c   1.000
_cell.angle_alpha   90.00
_cell.angle_beta   90.00
_cell.angle_gamma   90.00
#
_symmetry.space_group_name_H-M   'P 1'
#
loop_
_entity.id
_entity.type
_entity.pdbx_description
1 polymer ?
#
loop_
_entity_poly.entity_id
_entity_poly.type
_entity_poly.pdbx_seq_one_letter_code
_entity_poly.pdbx_strand_id
1 'polypeptide(L)'
;SAFPVDIDEIHTVAALKDAICAANPAIIACEAQGLQLFLAKRGGKWLSETRAAAAVALDNLGYPRGFEHMNPFSSLKNDACFGEKFQPMKGQIHVLIVVP
;
A
#
# COMPACT_ATOMS: atom_id res chain seq x y z
N SER A 1 2.09 6.45 -10.84
CA SER A 1 2.99 7.37 -10.11
C SER A 1 2.82 7.13 -8.62
N ALA A 2 3.87 7.27 -7.82
CA ALA A 2 3.72 7.33 -6.37
C ALA A 2 3.10 8.68 -5.96
N PHE A 3 2.41 8.70 -4.83
CA PHE A 3 1.85 9.91 -4.21
C PHE A 3 1.80 9.71 -2.69
N PRO A 4 1.97 10.79 -1.90
CA PRO A 4 1.89 10.70 -0.44
C PRO A 4 0.43 10.54 0.01
N VAL A 5 0.25 9.84 1.13
CA VAL A 5 -1.03 9.72 1.83
C VAL A 5 -0.74 9.98 3.30
N ASP A 6 -1.49 10.91 3.89
CA ASP A 6 -1.39 11.23 5.31
C ASP A 6 -2.48 10.46 6.08
N ILE A 7 -2.07 9.73 7.11
CA ILE A 7 -2.95 8.94 7.97
C ILE A 7 -2.25 8.63 9.29
N ASP A 8 -3.02 8.64 10.37
CA ASP A 8 -2.52 8.21 11.68
C ASP A 8 -2.37 6.68 11.72
N GLU A 9 -1.24 6.23 12.26
CA GLU A 9 -0.89 4.83 12.49
C GLU A 9 -1.87 4.07 13.41
N ILE A 10 -2.68 4.76 14.22
CA ILE A 10 -3.72 4.10 15.05
C ILE A 10 -4.86 3.49 14.23
N HIS A 11 -5.00 3.88 12.97
CA HIS A 11 -6.11 3.45 12.12
C HIS A 11 -5.92 2.05 11.54
N THR A 12 -6.94 1.60 10.80
CA THR A 12 -6.96 0.31 10.11
C THR A 12 -6.59 0.44 8.64
N VAL A 13 -6.33 -0.69 7.99
CA VAL A 13 -6.15 -0.75 6.53
C VAL A 13 -7.39 -0.26 5.78
N ALA A 14 -8.60 -0.45 6.28
CA ALA A 14 -9.81 0.11 5.68
C ALA A 14 -9.77 1.64 5.63
N ALA A 15 -9.42 2.30 6.73
CA ALA A 15 -9.26 3.76 6.76
C ALA A 15 -8.13 4.25 5.83
N LEU A 16 -7.06 3.46 5.67
CA LEU A 16 -6.02 3.75 4.68
C LEU A 16 -6.54 3.69 3.24
N LYS A 17 -7.43 2.76 2.91
CA LYS A 17 -8.08 2.72 1.59
C LYS A 17 -8.90 3.99 1.34
N ASP A 18 -9.65 4.46 2.34
CA ASP A 18 -10.41 5.71 2.25
C ASP A 18 -9.49 6.91 2.02
N ALA A 19 -8.40 7.02 2.79
CA ALA A 19 -7.41 8.08 2.65
C ALA A 19 -6.73 8.08 1.27
N ILE A 20 -6.46 6.89 0.71
CA ILE A 20 -5.91 6.72 -0.64
C ILE A 20 -6.87 7.25 -1.71
N CYS A 21 -8.15 6.88 -1.65
CA CYS A 21 -9.17 7.38 -2.58
C CYS A 21 -9.30 8.91 -2.50
N ALA A 22 -9.30 9.45 -1.28
CA ALA A 22 -9.41 10.90 -1.05
C ALA A 22 -8.17 11.69 -1.52
N ALA A 23 -6.97 11.09 -1.43
CA ALA A 23 -5.72 11.73 -1.81
C ALA A 23 -5.56 11.88 -3.34
N ASN A 24 -6.19 11.02 -4.14
CA ASN A 24 -6.05 11.07 -5.60
C ASN A 24 -7.30 10.60 -6.36
N PRO A 25 -8.44 11.32 -6.22
CA PRO A 25 -9.72 10.90 -6.79
C PRO A 25 -9.74 10.93 -8.33
N ALA A 26 -8.86 11.71 -8.97
CA ALA A 26 -8.76 11.76 -10.42
C ALA A 26 -8.14 10.49 -11.03
N ILE A 27 -7.29 9.78 -10.27
CA ILE A 27 -6.66 8.53 -10.71
C ILE A 27 -7.40 7.31 -10.12
N ILE A 28 -7.91 7.43 -8.90
CA ILE A 28 -8.62 6.36 -8.20
C ILE A 28 -10.12 6.67 -8.23
N ALA A 29 -10.76 6.25 -9.32
CA ALA A 29 -12.18 6.51 -9.58
C ALA A 29 -13.14 5.47 -8.94
N CYS A 30 -12.62 4.55 -8.11
CA CYS A 30 -13.40 3.50 -7.46
C CYS A 30 -13.58 3.75 -5.96
N GLU A 31 -14.56 3.06 -5.38
CA GLU A 31 -14.75 3.04 -3.93
C GLU A 31 -13.59 2.33 -3.22
N ALA A 32 -13.31 2.78 -1.99
CA ALA A 32 -12.26 2.22 -1.15
C ALA A 32 -12.38 0.71 -0.96
N GLN A 33 -13.60 0.17 -0.87
CA GLN A 33 -13.84 -1.27 -0.73
C GLN A 33 -13.26 -2.09 -1.91
N GLY A 34 -13.23 -1.52 -3.11
CA GLY A 34 -12.67 -2.16 -4.31
C GLY A 34 -11.14 -2.25 -4.31
N LEU A 35 -10.45 -1.36 -3.58
CA LEU A 35 -8.99 -1.34 -3.54
C LEU A 35 -8.41 -2.59 -2.90
N GLN A 36 -7.37 -3.15 -3.52
CA GLN A 36 -6.51 -4.15 -2.90
C GLN A 36 -5.16 -3.50 -2.57
N LEU A 37 -4.77 -3.57 -1.29
CA LEU A 37 -3.52 -2.99 -0.80
C LEU A 37 -2.51 -4.10 -0.50
N PHE A 38 -1.27 -3.87 -0.89
CA PHE A 38 -0.17 -4.77 -0.61
C PHE A 38 0.98 -3.99 0.01
N LEU A 39 1.68 -4.58 0.98
CA LEU A 39 2.92 -4.01 1.48
C LEU A 39 3.93 -3.98 0.35
N ALA A 40 4.51 -2.81 0.06
CA ALA A 40 5.60 -2.66 -0.90
C ALA A 40 6.95 -3.15 -0.32
N LYS A 41 6.90 -4.22 0.48
CA LYS A 41 8.03 -4.86 1.14
C LYS A 41 8.29 -6.19 0.45
N ARG A 42 9.53 -6.41 0.00
CA ARG A 42 9.96 -7.67 -0.60
C ARG A 42 11.29 -8.11 0.00
N GLY A 43 11.35 -9.34 0.49
CA GLY A 43 12.54 -9.84 1.19
C GLY A 43 12.93 -8.97 2.40
N GLY A 44 11.94 -8.42 3.10
CA GLY A 44 12.15 -7.57 4.27
C GLY A 44 12.52 -6.10 3.97
N LYS A 45 12.63 -5.70 2.69
CA LYS A 45 13.01 -4.33 2.30
C LYS A 45 11.89 -3.61 1.55
N TRP A 46 11.68 -2.33 1.87
CA TRP A 46 10.76 -1.47 1.13
C TRP A 46 11.29 -1.17 -0.27
N LEU A 47 10.37 -1.05 -1.23
CA LEU A 47 10.71 -0.59 -2.57
C LEU A 47 11.07 0.91 -2.53
N SER A 48 12.01 1.32 -3.37
CA SER A 48 12.23 2.73 -3.66
C SER A 48 11.46 3.16 -4.90
N GLU A 49 11.11 4.44 -5.00
CA GLU A 49 10.41 4.99 -6.18
C GLU A 49 11.15 4.68 -7.50
N THR A 50 12.48 4.76 -7.48
CA THR A 50 13.34 4.48 -8.64
C THR A 50 13.38 3.02 -9.07
N ARG A 51 12.97 2.09 -8.20
CA ARG A 51 12.99 0.64 -8.46
C ARG A 51 11.58 0.04 -8.58
N ALA A 52 10.56 0.76 -8.15
CA ALA A 52 9.21 0.22 -8.02
C ALA A 52 8.62 -0.28 -9.33
N ALA A 53 8.65 0.54 -10.40
CA ALA A 53 8.03 0.17 -11.68
C ALA A 53 8.65 -1.08 -12.32
N ALA A 54 9.96 -1.29 -12.14
CA ALA A 54 10.66 -2.47 -12.67
C ALA A 54 10.56 -3.70 -11.75
N ALA A 55 10.25 -3.51 -10.45
CA ALA A 55 10.25 -4.57 -9.46
C ALA A 55 8.90 -5.28 -9.30
N VAL A 56 7.80 -4.64 -9.72
CA VAL A 56 6.44 -5.17 -9.56
C VAL A 56 6.07 -6.04 -10.76
N ALA A 57 6.29 -7.35 -10.62
CA ALA A 57 5.76 -8.34 -11.54
C ALA A 57 4.34 -8.72 -11.13
N LEU A 58 3.39 -8.70 -12.05
CA LEU A 58 2.01 -9.14 -11.80
C LEU A 58 1.85 -10.64 -12.06
N ASP A 59 0.91 -11.29 -11.37
CA ASP A 59 0.43 -12.63 -11.68
C ASP A 59 -0.70 -12.61 -12.74
N ASN A 60 -1.26 -13.79 -13.04
CA ASN A 60 -2.32 -13.93 -14.04
C ASN A 60 -3.65 -13.27 -13.63
N LEU A 61 -3.80 -12.90 -12.35
CA LEU A 61 -4.96 -12.18 -11.82
C LEU A 61 -4.68 -10.67 -11.71
N GLY A 62 -3.50 -10.20 -12.13
CA GLY A 62 -3.10 -8.80 -12.03
C GLY A 62 -2.58 -8.39 -10.67
N TYR A 63 -2.33 -9.32 -9.74
CA TYR A 63 -1.82 -9.01 -8.41
C TYR A 63 -0.28 -8.99 -8.37
N PRO A 64 0.32 -8.11 -7.55
CA PRO A 64 1.77 -8.02 -7.43
C PRO A 64 2.36 -9.28 -6.75
N ARG A 65 3.23 -10.00 -7.46
CA ARG A 65 3.84 -11.24 -6.99
C ARG A 65 4.88 -11.01 -5.89
N GLY A 66 4.76 -11.78 -4.81
CA GLY A 66 5.73 -11.77 -3.70
C GLY A 66 5.62 -10.55 -2.79
N PHE A 67 4.47 -9.88 -2.81
CA PHE A 67 4.09 -8.81 -1.89
C PHE A 67 2.94 -9.28 -1.00
N GLU A 68 2.96 -8.86 0.26
CA GLU A 68 1.99 -9.29 1.27
C GLU A 68 0.71 -8.48 1.15
N HIS A 69 -0.43 -9.16 1.09
CA HIS A 69 -1.75 -8.51 1.07
C HIS A 69 -2.10 -7.96 2.45
N MET A 70 -2.65 -6.74 2.49
CA MET A 70 -3.04 -6.09 3.74
C MET A 70 -4.51 -6.38 4.07
N ASN A 71 -4.75 -7.02 5.22
CA ASN A 71 -6.11 -7.28 5.70
C ASN A 71 -6.83 -5.97 6.09
N PRO A 72 -8.01 -5.64 5.52
CA PRO A 72 -8.76 -4.42 5.80
C PRO A 72 -9.03 -4.14 7.29
N PHE A 73 -9.17 -5.18 8.10
CA PHE A 73 -9.49 -5.06 9.52
C PHE A 73 -8.27 -4.94 10.43
N SER A 74 -7.06 -5.16 9.89
CA SER A 74 -5.83 -5.02 10.66
C SER A 74 -5.56 -3.54 10.95
N SER A 75 -5.06 -3.27 12.16
CA SER A 75 -4.44 -1.99 12.48
C SER A 75 -3.15 -1.82 11.67
N LEU A 76 -2.85 -0.59 11.26
CA LEU A 76 -1.61 -0.25 10.58
C LEU A 76 -0.36 -0.56 11.42
N LYS A 77 -0.49 -0.51 12.76
CA LYS A 77 0.56 -0.92 13.72
C LYS A 77 0.78 -2.42 13.84
N ASN A 78 -0.10 -3.24 13.27
CA ASN A 78 0.09 -4.69 13.30
C ASN A 78 1.38 -5.06 12.55
N ASP A 79 2.14 -6.05 13.05
CA ASP A 79 3.38 -6.52 12.41
C ASP A 79 3.15 -7.12 11.01
N ALA A 80 1.95 -7.63 10.73
CA ALA A 80 1.52 -8.04 9.39
C ALA A 80 1.16 -6.86 8.46
N CYS A 81 1.23 -5.63 8.97
CA CYS A 81 1.10 -4.38 8.21
C CYS A 81 2.45 -3.63 8.28
N PHE A 82 2.49 -2.44 8.90
CA PHE A 82 3.74 -1.69 9.01
C PHE A 82 4.54 -2.07 10.27
N GLY A 83 3.85 -2.47 11.34
CA GLY A 83 4.42 -2.74 12.66
C GLY A 83 4.52 -1.48 13.54
N GLU A 84 4.52 -1.64 14.85
CA GLU A 84 4.55 -0.53 15.82
C GLU A 84 5.78 0.37 15.72
N LYS A 85 6.90 -0.17 15.19
CA LYS A 85 8.18 0.54 15.07
C LYS A 85 8.42 1.09 13.66
N PHE A 86 7.38 1.11 12.82
CA PHE A 86 7.50 1.62 11.47
C PHE A 86 7.89 3.10 11.47
N GLN A 87 8.85 3.44 10.61
CA GLN A 87 9.23 4.82 10.34
C GLN A 87 9.36 4.98 8.82
N PRO A 88 8.51 5.79 8.18
CA PRO A 88 8.58 6.01 6.75
C PRO A 88 9.86 6.78 6.40
N MET A 89 10.58 6.30 5.37
CA MET A 89 11.76 7.00 4.85
C MET A 89 11.44 7.67 3.51
N LYS A 90 12.06 8.84 3.28
CA LYS A 90 11.91 9.58 2.02
C LYS A 90 12.34 8.72 0.83
N GLY A 91 11.51 8.70 -0.22
CA GLY A 91 11.78 7.97 -1.47
C GLY A 91 11.47 6.47 -1.41
N GLN A 92 10.87 5.98 -0.31
CA GLN A 92 10.33 4.63 -0.22
C GLN A 92 8.84 4.60 -0.56
N ILE A 93 8.46 3.55 -1.27
CA ILE A 93 7.06 3.16 -1.45
C ILE A 93 6.76 2.13 -0.38
N HIS A 94 5.66 2.35 0.34
CA HIS A 94 5.22 1.49 1.45
C HIS A 94 4.00 0.63 1.08
N VAL A 95 3.20 1.09 0.13
CA VAL A 95 1.96 0.43 -0.29
C VAL A 95 1.92 0.36 -1.82
N LEU A 96 1.56 -0.81 -2.34
CA LEU A 96 1.14 -0.99 -3.73
C LEU A 96 -0.39 -1.07 -3.74
N ILE A 97 -0.99 -0.40 -4.72
CA ILE A 97 -2.44 -0.32 -4.88
C ILE A 97 -2.82 -1.03 -6.17
N VAL A 98 -3.76 -1.96 -6.09
CA VAL A 98 -4.46 -2.50 -7.26
C VAL A 98 -5.88 -1.95 -7.24
N VAL A 99 -6.25 -1.29 -8.32
CA VAL A 99 -7.61 -0.78 -8.58
C VAL A 99 -8.41 -1.84 -9.36
N PRO A 100 -9.73 -1.96 -9.16
CA PRO A 100 -10.60 -2.83 -9.95
C PRO A 100 -10.60 -2.53 -11.45
#